data_AF-A0A5C9ENY1-F1
#
_entry.id   AF-A0A5C9ENY1-F1
#
_cell.length_a   1.000
_cell.length_b   1.000
_cell.length_c   1.000
_cell.angle_alpha   90.00
_cell.angle_beta   90.00
_cell.angle_gamma   90.00
#
_symmetry.space_group_name_H-M   'P 1'
#
loop_
_entity.id
_entity.type
_entity.pdbx_description
1 polymer ?
#
loop_
_entity_poly.entity_id
_entity_poly.type
_entity_poly.pdbx_seq_one_letter_code
_entity_poly.pdbx_strand_id
1 'polypeptide(L)'
;MEEHTDTAKSKQEHYYQKIIKKTQTGITFPKELREELFQTEDDIFFKLIVPKEKDQIILKILSPEEVERINSQASSTPKTPEKKKKKHKKDTPEPKWGEYFIYDFKNQDKIKSILESAYYKFAENPEELDDAMGRVKYALVSFLSSIKTENSKLYFSVIKFLGDVIKSFNYPEIIDWMYEKVIPNIESKFLYELSLLELVELSVNFKNFEQAELYVQDILNHLEKYSEGEKYNIMNTFTQLIKTVREFEERGNIPEIIKEKLIEYEAKFVNIDNKIQLIEFLEDLRFIEDAYHLIEDLLKELPSEDHRIKEVRKIKERLKEKPL
;
A
#
# COMPACT_ATOMS: atom_id res chain seq x y z
N MET A 1 -16.07 23.87 74.65
CA MET A 1 -15.75 22.45 74.41
C MET A 1 -16.30 22.12 73.04
N GLU A 2 -15.48 22.34 72.01
CA GLU A 2 -15.79 21.95 70.64
C GLU A 2 -14.95 20.72 70.33
N GLU A 3 -15.61 19.59 70.17
CA GLU A 3 -14.98 18.34 69.72
C GLU A 3 -14.68 18.46 68.23
N HIS A 4 -13.39 18.65 67.93
CA HIS A 4 -12.84 18.31 66.62
C HIS A 4 -12.89 16.79 66.45
N THR A 5 -13.75 16.32 65.57
CA THR A 5 -13.69 14.95 65.06
C THR A 5 -12.66 14.89 63.94
N ASP A 6 -11.46 14.46 64.32
CA ASP A 6 -10.39 14.03 63.42
C ASP A 6 -10.86 12.84 62.57
N THR A 7 -11.30 13.11 61.33
CA THR A 7 -11.31 12.07 60.29
C THR A 7 -9.89 11.85 59.79
N ALA A 8 -9.31 10.72 60.21
CA ALA A 8 -8.06 10.16 59.73
C ALA A 8 -8.04 10.03 58.20
N LYS A 9 -7.47 11.02 57.50
CA LYS A 9 -6.99 10.85 56.13
C LYS A 9 -5.62 10.17 56.20
N SER A 10 -5.63 8.86 56.00
CA SER A 10 -4.45 8.09 55.61
C SER A 10 -3.73 8.82 54.46
N LYS A 11 -2.53 9.35 54.73
CA LYS A 11 -1.63 9.87 53.70
C LYS A 11 -1.14 8.67 52.89
N GLN A 12 -1.78 8.40 51.75
CA GLN A 12 -1.16 7.56 50.73
C GLN A 12 0.06 8.32 50.20
N GLU A 13 1.26 7.84 50.51
CA GLU A 13 2.48 8.32 49.86
C GLU A 13 2.38 8.04 48.36
N HIS A 14 2.42 9.09 47.55
CA HIS A 14 2.35 8.97 46.10
C HIS A 14 3.71 8.49 45.57
N TYR A 15 3.72 7.39 44.81
CA TYR A 15 4.92 6.88 44.14
C TYR A 15 5.57 7.93 43.22
N TYR A 16 4.75 8.72 42.52
CA TYR A 16 5.21 9.81 41.67
C TYR A 16 4.11 10.88 41.54
N GLN A 17 4.48 12.16 41.62
CA GLN A 17 3.57 13.28 41.41
C GLN A 17 4.27 14.41 40.63
N LYS A 18 3.70 14.80 39.48
CA LYS A 18 4.20 15.93 38.68
C LYS A 18 3.04 16.68 38.05
N ILE A 19 3.09 18.00 38.05
CA ILE A 19 2.10 18.85 37.36
C ILE A 19 2.49 18.90 35.88
N ILE A 20 1.59 18.47 35.01
CA ILE A 20 1.81 18.43 33.55
C ILE A 20 0.86 19.44 32.89
N LYS A 21 1.37 20.27 32.00
CA LYS A 21 0.55 21.16 31.17
C LYS A 21 0.04 20.38 29.95
N LYS A 22 -1.24 20.55 29.62
CA LYS A 22 -1.82 20.04 28.37
C LYS A 22 -1.10 20.69 27.18
N THR A 23 -0.58 19.89 26.26
CA THR A 23 -0.05 20.36 24.98
C THR A 23 -1.10 20.19 23.88
N GLN A 24 -0.88 20.78 22.70
CA GLN A 24 -1.75 20.61 21.53
C GLN A 24 -1.85 19.13 21.08
N THR A 25 -0.86 18.31 21.41
CA THR A 25 -0.77 16.88 21.07
C THR A 25 -1.33 15.94 22.15
N GLY A 26 -1.78 16.46 23.30
CA GLY A 26 -2.40 15.68 24.38
C GLY A 26 -1.65 15.75 25.71
N ILE A 27 -1.71 14.66 26.50
CA ILE A 27 -0.97 14.51 27.76
C ILE A 27 0.21 13.58 27.49
N THR A 28 1.43 14.08 27.65
CA THR A 28 2.64 13.29 27.45
C THR A 28 3.17 12.79 28.79
N PHE A 29 3.47 11.50 28.89
CA PHE A 29 4.16 10.94 30.05
C PHE A 29 5.54 11.58 30.23
N PRO A 30 5.88 12.06 31.45
CA PRO A 30 7.21 12.56 31.76
C PRO A 30 8.28 11.54 31.40
N LYS A 31 9.42 12.02 30.89
CA LYS A 31 10.50 11.16 30.40
C LYS A 31 11.00 10.21 31.50
N GLU A 32 11.09 10.70 32.73
CA GLU A 32 11.56 9.92 33.88
C GLU A 32 10.65 8.72 34.16
N LEU A 33 9.32 8.96 34.14
CA LEU A 33 8.32 7.91 34.34
C LEU A 33 8.28 6.92 33.15
N ARG A 34 8.60 7.38 31.94
CA ARG A 34 8.63 6.54 30.74
C ARG A 34 9.80 5.55 30.78
N GLU A 35 10.97 6.03 31.18
CA GLU A 35 12.17 5.21 31.29
C GLU A 35 12.00 4.16 32.39
N GLU A 36 11.38 4.53 33.51
CA GLU A 36 11.20 3.63 34.66
C GLU A 36 10.08 2.58 34.45
N LEU A 37 8.99 2.93 33.76
CA LEU A 37 7.81 2.05 33.61
C LEU A 37 7.73 1.30 32.27
N PHE A 38 8.55 1.62 31.28
CA PHE A 38 8.42 1.05 29.93
C PHE A 38 9.75 0.52 29.36
N GLN A 39 10.80 0.41 30.18
CA GLN A 39 12.09 -0.22 29.79
C GLN A 39 12.27 -1.65 30.33
N THR A 40 11.29 -2.20 31.06
CA THR A 40 11.32 -3.60 31.53
C THR A 40 10.63 -4.53 30.53
N GLU A 41 11.12 -5.77 30.39
CA GLU A 41 10.55 -6.80 29.49
C GLU A 41 9.19 -7.36 29.99
N ASP A 42 8.75 -6.96 31.17
CA ASP A 42 7.49 -7.39 31.79
C ASP A 42 6.29 -6.55 31.34
N ASP A 43 5.15 -7.20 31.12
CA ASP A 43 3.86 -6.54 30.83
C ASP A 43 3.34 -5.80 32.08
N ILE A 44 3.39 -4.46 32.06
CA ILE A 44 2.86 -3.61 33.15
C ILE A 44 1.44 -3.13 32.81
N PHE A 45 0.49 -3.43 33.70
CA PHE A 45 -0.91 -3.03 33.56
C PHE A 45 -1.24 -1.81 34.42
N PHE A 46 -2.00 -0.86 33.86
CA PHE A 46 -2.41 0.37 34.56
C PHE A 46 -3.93 0.54 34.56
N LYS A 47 -4.46 1.01 35.68
CA LYS A 47 -5.82 1.54 35.79
C LYS A 47 -5.77 3.07 35.76
N LEU A 48 -6.43 3.66 34.77
CA LEU A 48 -6.66 5.10 34.68
C LEU A 48 -7.96 5.46 35.41
N ILE A 49 -7.89 6.38 36.36
CA ILE A 49 -9.06 6.90 37.09
C ILE A 49 -9.11 8.41 36.88
N VAL A 50 -10.25 8.87 36.37
CA VAL A 50 -10.57 10.30 36.27
C VAL A 50 -11.74 10.59 37.20
N PRO A 51 -11.55 11.33 38.31
CA PRO A 51 -12.63 11.72 39.20
C PRO A 51 -13.69 12.56 38.46
N LYS A 52 -14.92 12.55 38.97
CA LYS A 52 -16.04 13.28 38.36
C LYS A 52 -15.79 14.79 38.24
N GLU A 53 -15.05 15.35 39.19
CA GLU A 53 -14.68 16.77 39.23
C GLU A 53 -13.58 17.13 38.21
N LYS A 54 -12.93 16.12 37.61
CA LYS A 54 -11.87 16.26 36.58
C LYS A 54 -10.69 17.13 37.02
N ASP A 55 -10.45 17.18 38.32
CA ASP A 55 -9.39 17.90 39.01
C ASP A 55 -8.02 17.22 38.86
N GLN A 56 -8.00 15.90 38.68
CA GLN A 56 -6.77 15.11 38.57
C GLN A 56 -6.96 13.85 37.72
N ILE A 57 -5.85 13.24 37.31
CA ILE A 57 -5.82 11.93 36.68
C ILE A 57 -4.95 11.03 37.55
N ILE A 58 -5.52 9.91 37.99
CA ILE A 58 -4.84 8.95 38.85
C ILE A 58 -4.52 7.70 38.03
N LEU A 59 -3.24 7.35 37.99
CA LEU A 59 -2.76 6.10 37.41
C LEU A 59 -2.38 5.15 38.53
N LYS A 60 -2.98 3.96 38.56
CA LYS A 60 -2.66 2.91 39.53
C LYS A 60 -2.12 1.70 38.79
N ILE A 61 -0.93 1.22 39.16
CA ILE A 61 -0.38 -0.05 38.66
C ILE A 61 -1.23 -1.18 39.23
N LEU A 62 -1.58 -2.15 38.37
CA LEU A 62 -2.32 -3.34 38.76
C LEU A 62 -1.38 -4.54 38.79
N SER A 63 -1.57 -5.43 39.78
CA SER A 63 -0.97 -6.75 39.70
C SER A 63 -1.70 -7.62 38.67
N PRO A 64 -1.06 -8.65 38.09
CA PRO A 64 -1.72 -9.59 37.17
C PRO A 64 -3.01 -10.21 37.75
N GLU A 65 -3.02 -10.51 39.04
CA GLU A 65 -4.19 -11.04 39.76
C GLU A 65 -5.34 -10.02 39.87
N GLU A 66 -5.03 -8.72 40.03
CA GLU A 66 -6.03 -7.65 40.03
C GLU A 66 -6.64 -7.45 38.63
N VAL A 67 -5.85 -7.65 37.57
CA VAL A 67 -6.30 -7.58 36.17
C VAL A 67 -7.31 -8.70 35.87
N GLU A 68 -7.02 -9.93 36.26
CA GLU A 68 -7.96 -11.06 36.09
C GLU A 68 -9.26 -10.87 36.87
N ARG A 69 -9.20 -10.31 38.10
CA ARG A 69 -10.40 -9.98 38.89
C ARG A 69 -11.22 -8.86 38.26
N ILE A 70 -10.58 -7.82 37.72
CA ILE A 70 -11.29 -6.71 37.05
C ILE A 70 -11.92 -7.19 35.74
N ASN A 71 -11.22 -8.02 34.97
CA ASN A 71 -11.74 -8.60 33.72
C ASN A 71 -12.90 -9.58 33.96
N SER A 72 -12.85 -10.37 35.03
CA SER A 72 -13.94 -11.28 35.42
C SER A 72 -15.16 -10.54 36.01
N GLN A 73 -14.95 -9.43 36.72
CA GLN A 73 -16.04 -8.55 37.21
C GLN A 73 -16.57 -7.56 36.17
N ALA A 74 -15.91 -7.38 35.03
CA ALA A 74 -16.37 -6.57 33.89
C ALA A 74 -17.47 -7.25 33.04
N SER A 75 -18.13 -8.29 33.57
CA SER A 75 -19.26 -8.99 32.96
C SER A 75 -20.62 -8.39 33.34
N SER A 76 -20.69 -7.09 33.62
CA SER A 76 -21.96 -6.36 33.73
C SER A 76 -21.78 -4.85 33.50
N THR A 77 -21.23 -4.46 32.35
CA THR A 77 -21.56 -3.13 31.82
C THR A 77 -23.07 -3.06 31.58
N PRO A 78 -23.76 -1.99 32.01
CA PRO A 78 -25.11 -1.73 31.55
C PRO A 78 -25.11 -1.80 30.03
N LYS A 79 -26.12 -2.46 29.46
CA LYS A 79 -26.58 -2.19 28.10
C LYS A 79 -26.98 -0.72 28.05
N THR A 80 -25.98 0.16 27.97
CA THR A 80 -26.09 1.38 27.21
C THR A 80 -26.69 0.90 25.91
N PRO A 81 -27.82 1.48 25.44
CA PRO A 81 -28.40 1.06 24.19
C PRO A 81 -27.25 0.94 23.21
N GLU A 82 -27.30 -0.06 22.33
CA GLU A 82 -26.68 0.12 21.05
C GLU A 82 -27.10 1.54 20.59
N LYS A 83 -26.23 2.53 20.85
CA LYS A 83 -25.69 3.28 19.76
C LYS A 83 -25.23 2.15 18.88
N LYS A 84 -26.14 1.74 17.99
CA LYS A 84 -25.85 1.69 16.59
C LYS A 84 -24.72 2.71 16.48
N LYS A 85 -23.47 2.22 16.42
CA LYS A 85 -22.52 2.80 15.48
C LYS A 85 -23.47 3.13 14.36
N LYS A 86 -23.67 4.41 14.07
CA LYS A 86 -24.26 4.72 12.79
C LYS A 86 -23.31 3.92 11.89
N LYS A 87 -23.73 2.71 11.48
CA LYS A 87 -23.41 2.16 10.20
C LYS A 87 -23.60 3.42 9.40
N HIS A 88 -22.52 3.95 8.86
CA HIS A 88 -22.66 4.86 7.74
C HIS A 88 -23.37 4.01 6.67
N LYS A 89 -24.67 3.79 6.89
CA LYS A 89 -25.65 3.30 5.96
C LYS A 89 -26.06 4.58 5.28
N LYS A 90 -25.14 5.02 4.44
CA LYS A 90 -25.27 6.07 3.45
C LYS A 90 -24.36 5.62 2.32
N ASP A 91 -24.76 4.55 1.64
CA ASP A 91 -24.25 4.11 0.33
C ASP A 91 -22.73 4.20 0.09
N THR A 92 -21.92 4.21 1.14
CA THR A 92 -20.47 4.40 1.04
C THR A 92 -19.89 3.03 0.75
N PRO A 93 -19.09 2.88 -0.31
CA PRO A 93 -18.46 1.60 -0.63
C PRO A 93 -17.66 1.08 0.59
N GLU A 94 -17.57 -0.23 0.74
CA GLU A 94 -16.75 -0.83 1.79
C GLU A 94 -15.32 -1.09 1.26
N PRO A 95 -14.28 -0.92 2.09
CA PRO A 95 -12.91 -1.17 1.66
C PRO A 95 -12.66 -2.65 1.32
N LYS A 96 -11.98 -2.90 0.21
CA LYS A 96 -11.67 -4.23 -0.33
C LYS A 96 -10.35 -4.78 0.20
N TRP A 97 -10.32 -5.13 1.49
CA TRP A 97 -9.09 -5.52 2.18
C TRP A 97 -8.26 -6.63 1.51
N GLY A 98 -8.90 -7.61 0.87
CA GLY A 98 -8.21 -8.68 0.15
C GLY A 98 -7.46 -8.22 -1.10
N GLU A 99 -7.85 -7.08 -1.68
CA GLU A 99 -7.18 -6.47 -2.83
C GLU A 99 -6.01 -5.55 -2.41
N TYR A 100 -6.01 -5.07 -1.16
CA TYR A 100 -4.95 -4.19 -0.65
C TYR A 100 -3.82 -4.99 -0.01
N PHE A 101 -4.15 -6.00 0.77
CA PHE A 101 -3.18 -6.84 1.49
C PHE A 101 -2.93 -8.16 0.74
N ILE A 102 -2.37 -8.04 -0.47
CA ILE A 102 -2.02 -9.20 -1.32
C ILE A 102 -0.85 -10.00 -0.74
N TYR A 103 0.05 -9.34 -0.03
CA TYR A 103 1.20 -9.94 0.62
C TYR A 103 1.09 -9.76 2.13
N ASP A 104 1.32 -10.83 2.88
CA ASP A 104 1.35 -10.77 4.34
C ASP A 104 2.60 -10.04 4.85
N PHE A 105 2.42 -9.19 5.85
CA PHE A 105 3.50 -8.51 6.56
C PHE A 105 3.12 -8.17 8.02
N LYS A 106 4.13 -7.80 8.80
CA LYS A 106 3.98 -7.52 10.24
C LYS A 106 3.05 -6.31 10.47
N ASN A 107 2.22 -6.39 11.51
CA ASN A 107 1.28 -5.34 11.93
C ASN A 107 0.12 -5.05 10.97
N GLN A 108 -0.15 -5.91 9.98
CA GLN A 108 -1.24 -5.75 9.02
C GLN A 108 -2.59 -5.44 9.67
N ASP A 109 -2.97 -6.13 10.75
CA ASP A 109 -4.25 -5.87 11.46
C ASP A 109 -4.35 -4.45 12.05
N LYS A 110 -3.23 -3.94 12.59
CA LYS A 110 -3.17 -2.59 13.16
C LYS A 110 -3.28 -1.54 12.06
N ILE A 111 -2.58 -1.77 10.95
CA ILE A 111 -2.58 -0.88 9.78
C ILE A 111 -3.96 -0.89 9.12
N LYS A 112 -4.57 -2.06 8.95
CA LYS A 112 -5.94 -2.22 8.46
C LYS A 112 -6.92 -1.35 9.22
N SER A 113 -6.88 -1.38 10.56
CA SER A 113 -7.76 -0.54 11.40
C SER A 113 -7.55 0.97 11.15
N ILE A 114 -6.30 1.40 10.96
CA ILE A 114 -5.97 2.81 10.67
C ILE A 114 -6.45 3.22 9.28
N LEU A 115 -6.17 2.38 8.26
CA LEU A 115 -6.59 2.62 6.89
C LEU A 115 -8.11 2.57 6.75
N GLU A 116 -8.80 1.71 7.50
CA GLU A 116 -10.27 1.67 7.54
C GLU A 116 -10.81 3.01 8.04
N SER A 117 -10.17 3.52 9.09
CA SER A 117 -10.51 4.82 9.64
C SER A 117 -10.21 5.97 8.66
N ALA A 118 -9.14 5.87 7.87
CA ALA A 118 -8.81 6.83 6.83
C ALA A 118 -9.82 6.77 5.66
N TYR A 119 -10.23 5.57 5.24
CA TYR A 119 -11.18 5.36 4.15
C TYR A 119 -12.50 6.07 4.40
N TYR A 120 -13.08 5.85 5.59
CA TYR A 120 -14.33 6.52 5.95
C TYR A 120 -14.16 8.02 6.10
N LYS A 121 -12.95 8.52 6.40
CA LYS A 121 -12.64 9.95 6.41
C LYS A 121 -12.60 10.55 5.00
N PHE A 122 -12.07 9.83 4.00
CA PHE A 122 -12.16 10.24 2.59
C PHE A 122 -13.61 10.36 2.10
N ALA A 123 -14.51 9.56 2.67
CA ALA A 123 -15.93 9.56 2.33
C ALA A 123 -16.78 10.61 3.10
N GLU A 124 -16.18 11.36 4.03
CA GLU A 124 -16.92 12.38 4.79
C GLU A 124 -17.30 13.58 3.90
N ASN A 125 -18.39 14.26 4.27
CA ASN A 125 -18.83 15.50 3.63
C ASN A 125 -19.17 16.53 4.72
N PRO A 126 -18.42 17.64 4.84
CA PRO A 126 -17.34 18.08 3.95
C PRO A 126 -16.12 17.15 3.98
N GLU A 127 -15.36 17.15 2.90
CA GLU A 127 -14.18 16.31 2.73
C GLU A 127 -13.07 16.73 3.70
N GLU A 128 -12.51 15.77 4.44
CA GLU A 128 -11.39 15.99 5.37
C GLU A 128 -10.11 15.32 4.86
N LEU A 129 -9.68 15.71 3.64
CA LEU A 129 -8.52 15.12 2.95
C LEU A 129 -7.25 15.12 3.82
N ASP A 130 -6.99 16.21 4.56
CA ASP A 130 -5.82 16.34 5.42
C ASP A 130 -5.82 15.34 6.60
N ASP A 131 -6.96 15.11 7.25
CA ASP A 131 -7.06 14.13 8.35
C ASP A 131 -6.97 12.71 7.78
N ALA A 132 -7.65 12.44 6.66
CA ALA A 132 -7.60 11.15 5.97
C ALA A 132 -6.15 10.79 5.57
N MET A 133 -5.46 11.71 4.89
CA MET A 133 -4.06 11.54 4.51
C MET A 133 -3.13 11.53 5.73
N GLY A 134 -3.44 12.27 6.79
CA GLY A 134 -2.71 12.25 8.06
C GLY A 134 -2.67 10.84 8.66
N ARG A 135 -3.79 10.10 8.61
CA ARG A 135 -3.88 8.71 9.07
C ARG A 135 -3.07 7.76 8.19
N VAL A 136 -3.11 7.94 6.87
CA VAL A 136 -2.29 7.15 5.93
C VAL A 136 -0.80 7.38 6.20
N LYS A 137 -0.37 8.64 6.34
CA LYS A 137 1.01 9.00 6.69
C LYS A 137 1.42 8.41 8.03
N TYR A 138 0.55 8.46 9.03
CA TYR A 138 0.80 7.85 10.33
C TYR A 138 1.00 6.33 10.23
N ALA A 139 0.18 5.64 9.43
CA ALA A 139 0.34 4.20 9.19
C ALA A 139 1.69 3.90 8.53
N LEU A 140 2.09 4.68 7.54
CA LEU A 140 3.38 4.50 6.88
C LEU A 140 4.55 4.69 7.85
N VAL A 141 4.59 5.82 8.58
CA VAL A 141 5.74 6.15 9.44
C VAL A 141 5.83 5.28 10.69
N SER A 142 4.69 4.96 11.31
CA SER A 142 4.67 4.29 12.63
C SER A 142 4.92 2.79 12.56
N PHE A 143 4.76 2.19 11.38
CA PHE A 143 4.86 0.75 11.19
C PHE A 143 5.97 0.31 10.23
N LEU A 144 6.88 1.22 9.87
CA LEU A 144 8.14 0.81 9.25
C LEU A 144 8.92 -0.10 10.19
N SER A 145 9.53 -1.12 9.61
CA SER A 145 10.44 -2.04 10.26
C SER A 145 11.87 -1.83 9.76
N SER A 146 12.85 -2.51 10.37
CA SER A 146 14.20 -2.59 9.82
C SER A 146 14.30 -3.50 8.59
N ILE A 147 13.23 -4.25 8.26
CA ILE A 147 13.21 -5.22 7.16
C ILE A 147 12.64 -4.54 5.91
N LYS A 148 13.52 -4.27 4.95
CA LYS A 148 13.22 -3.56 3.70
C LYS A 148 12.11 -4.20 2.86
N THR A 149 12.05 -5.54 2.85
CA THR A 149 11.01 -6.29 2.14
C THR A 149 9.64 -6.15 2.79
N GLU A 150 9.56 -6.15 4.12
CA GLU A 150 8.31 -5.89 4.86
C GLU A 150 7.81 -4.47 4.60
N ASN A 151 8.71 -3.49 4.59
CA ASN A 151 8.36 -2.10 4.29
C ASN A 151 7.84 -1.95 2.86
N SER A 152 8.45 -2.64 1.89
CA SER A 152 8.01 -2.63 0.49
C SER A 152 6.58 -3.17 0.35
N LYS A 153 6.20 -4.23 1.09
CA LYS A 153 4.84 -4.76 1.11
C LYS A 153 3.85 -3.76 1.71
N LEU A 154 4.21 -3.10 2.82
CA LEU A 154 3.40 -2.04 3.43
C LEU A 154 3.14 -0.90 2.43
N TYR A 155 4.19 -0.38 1.80
CA TYR A 155 4.06 0.69 0.82
C TYR A 155 3.17 0.27 -0.36
N PHE A 156 3.37 -0.93 -0.90
CA PHE A 156 2.52 -1.46 -1.96
C PHE A 156 1.05 -1.58 -1.55
N SER A 157 0.77 -2.09 -0.34
CA SER A 157 -0.60 -2.17 0.19
C SER A 157 -1.25 -0.79 0.37
N VAL A 158 -0.47 0.23 0.75
CA VAL A 158 -0.98 1.60 0.82
C VAL A 158 -1.27 2.15 -0.57
N ILE A 159 -0.48 1.83 -1.59
CA ILE A 159 -0.77 2.22 -2.98
C ILE A 159 -2.06 1.57 -3.47
N LYS A 160 -2.27 0.27 -3.24
CA LYS A 160 -3.53 -0.41 -3.59
C LYS A 160 -4.74 0.23 -2.88
N PHE A 161 -4.59 0.52 -1.59
CA PHE A 161 -5.61 1.21 -0.81
C PHE A 161 -5.93 2.60 -1.36
N LEU A 162 -4.92 3.43 -1.62
CA LEU A 162 -5.11 4.77 -2.15
C LEU A 162 -5.65 4.74 -3.58
N GLY A 163 -5.26 3.77 -4.40
CA GLY A 163 -5.84 3.56 -5.73
C GLY A 163 -7.35 3.35 -5.68
N ASP A 164 -7.85 2.56 -4.72
CA ASP A 164 -9.29 2.37 -4.53
C ASP A 164 -9.98 3.62 -3.97
N VAL A 165 -9.32 4.35 -3.06
CA VAL A 165 -9.79 5.67 -2.58
C VAL A 165 -9.94 6.65 -3.74
N ILE A 166 -8.95 6.74 -4.63
CA ILE A 166 -8.98 7.62 -5.80
C ILE A 166 -10.12 7.24 -6.72
N LYS A 167 -10.30 5.95 -7.04
CA LYS A 167 -11.39 5.46 -7.90
C LYS A 167 -12.77 5.67 -7.27
N SER A 168 -12.88 5.51 -5.95
CA SER A 168 -14.16 5.59 -5.23
C SER A 168 -14.60 7.03 -4.94
N PHE A 169 -13.65 7.93 -4.70
CA PHE A 169 -13.92 9.28 -4.20
C PHE A 169 -13.37 10.41 -5.08
N ASN A 170 -12.70 10.08 -6.20
CA ASN A 170 -12.25 11.03 -7.21
C ASN A 170 -11.22 12.07 -6.68
N TYR A 171 -10.12 11.58 -6.07
CA TYR A 171 -8.98 12.39 -5.62
C TYR A 171 -7.70 12.15 -6.44
N PRO A 172 -7.68 12.48 -7.75
CA PRO A 172 -6.55 12.18 -8.63
C PRO A 172 -5.22 12.80 -8.19
N GLU A 173 -5.23 13.90 -7.43
CA GLU A 173 -4.03 14.55 -6.89
C GLU A 173 -3.22 13.68 -5.92
N ILE A 174 -3.83 12.60 -5.37
CA ILE A 174 -3.12 11.64 -4.54
C ILE A 174 -2.12 10.81 -5.36
N ILE A 175 -2.31 10.69 -6.68
CA ILE A 175 -1.40 9.95 -7.58
C ILE A 175 0.01 10.54 -7.50
N ASP A 176 0.13 11.87 -7.64
CA ASP A 176 1.42 12.57 -7.57
C ASP A 176 2.07 12.40 -6.20
N TRP A 177 1.27 12.45 -5.13
CA TRP A 177 1.77 12.22 -3.78
C TRP A 177 2.32 10.79 -3.60
N MET A 178 1.64 9.77 -4.14
CA MET A 178 2.13 8.40 -4.12
C MET A 178 3.45 8.27 -4.88
N TYR A 179 3.53 8.87 -6.06
CA TYR A 179 4.74 8.85 -6.87
C TYR A 179 5.92 9.54 -6.18
N GLU A 180 5.70 10.70 -5.56
CA GLU A 180 6.79 11.44 -4.93
C GLU A 180 7.20 10.89 -3.55
N LYS A 181 6.25 10.40 -2.76
CA LYS A 181 6.46 10.12 -1.32
C LYS A 181 6.43 8.63 -0.98
N VAL A 182 5.79 7.79 -1.80
CA VAL A 182 5.65 6.36 -1.50
C VAL A 182 6.58 5.53 -2.39
N ILE A 183 6.48 5.69 -3.71
CA ILE A 183 7.25 4.91 -4.70
C ILE A 183 8.76 4.89 -4.41
N PRO A 184 9.44 6.01 -4.07
CA PRO A 184 10.90 6.00 -3.87
C PRO A 184 11.37 5.19 -2.67
N ASN A 185 10.45 4.85 -1.75
CA ASN A 185 10.76 4.07 -0.55
C ASN A 185 10.54 2.55 -0.74
N ILE A 186 10.13 2.12 -1.94
CA ILE A 186 9.92 0.71 -2.28
C ILE A 186 11.22 0.14 -2.82
N GLU A 187 11.89 -0.67 -2.00
CA GLU A 187 13.20 -1.24 -2.36
C GLU A 187 13.11 -2.54 -3.15
N SER A 188 12.01 -3.28 -3.03
CA SER A 188 11.78 -4.49 -3.84
C SER A 188 11.57 -4.09 -5.29
N LYS A 189 12.47 -4.53 -6.19
CA LYS A 189 12.38 -4.28 -7.65
C LYS A 189 11.00 -4.63 -8.22
N PHE A 190 10.52 -5.81 -7.88
CA PHE A 190 9.23 -6.32 -8.33
C PHE A 190 8.05 -5.49 -7.80
N LEU A 191 8.05 -5.14 -6.50
CA LEU A 191 6.96 -4.34 -5.93
C LEU A 191 7.02 -2.88 -6.41
N TYR A 192 8.21 -2.37 -6.70
CA TYR A 192 8.40 -1.04 -7.30
C TYR A 192 7.71 -0.97 -8.67
N GLU A 193 7.98 -1.96 -9.53
CA GLU A 193 7.35 -2.05 -10.87
C GLU A 193 5.84 -2.23 -10.78
N LEU A 194 5.36 -3.14 -9.91
CA LEU A 194 3.92 -3.29 -9.67
C LEU A 194 3.28 -1.99 -9.18
N SER A 195 3.96 -1.28 -8.30
CA SER A 195 3.44 -0.02 -7.76
C SER A 195 3.31 1.05 -8.85
N LEU A 196 4.31 1.17 -9.73
CA LEU A 196 4.22 2.07 -10.88
C LEU A 196 3.11 1.65 -11.85
N LEU A 197 2.89 0.35 -12.07
CA LEU A 197 1.80 -0.13 -12.91
C LEU A 197 0.42 0.29 -12.38
N GLU A 198 0.22 0.26 -11.06
CA GLU A 198 -1.00 0.79 -10.45
C GLU A 198 -1.16 2.30 -10.74
N LEU A 199 -0.06 3.06 -10.73
CA LEU A 199 -0.11 4.49 -11.05
C LEU A 199 -0.36 4.76 -12.55
N VAL A 200 0.14 3.91 -13.45
CA VAL A 200 -0.20 3.95 -14.88
C VAL A 200 -1.70 3.73 -15.06
N GLU A 201 -2.24 2.67 -14.47
CA GLU A 201 -3.66 2.35 -14.56
C GLU A 201 -4.53 3.51 -14.05
N LEU A 202 -4.19 4.08 -12.89
CA LEU A 202 -4.90 5.24 -12.34
C LEU A 202 -4.79 6.45 -13.28
N SER A 203 -3.59 6.80 -13.73
CA SER A 203 -3.36 7.99 -14.56
C SER A 203 -4.10 7.91 -15.89
N VAL A 204 -4.10 6.74 -16.55
CA VAL A 204 -4.84 6.52 -17.80
C VAL A 204 -6.36 6.61 -17.56
N ASN A 205 -6.88 6.06 -16.46
CA ASN A 205 -8.29 6.19 -16.09
C ASN A 205 -8.73 7.66 -15.93
N PHE A 206 -7.85 8.51 -15.42
CA PHE A 206 -8.07 9.96 -15.29
C PHE A 206 -7.61 10.78 -16.50
N LYS A 207 -7.27 10.12 -17.62
CA LYS A 207 -6.77 10.75 -18.86
C LYS A 207 -5.52 11.62 -18.69
N ASN A 208 -4.73 11.35 -17.65
CA ASN A 208 -3.44 12.00 -17.42
C ASN A 208 -2.32 11.21 -18.12
N PHE A 209 -2.31 11.26 -19.46
CA PHE A 209 -1.42 10.43 -20.28
C PHE A 209 0.06 10.82 -20.10
N GLU A 210 0.39 12.10 -19.97
CA GLU A 210 1.78 12.55 -19.76
C GLU A 210 2.38 11.93 -18.49
N GLN A 211 1.61 11.91 -17.41
CA GLN A 211 2.05 11.33 -16.15
C GLN A 211 2.16 9.79 -16.24
N ALA A 212 1.22 9.15 -16.95
CA ALA A 212 1.28 7.72 -17.22
C ALA A 212 2.52 7.34 -18.05
N GLU A 213 2.85 8.13 -19.07
CA GLU A 213 4.05 7.94 -19.90
C GLU A 213 5.33 8.01 -19.06
N LEU A 214 5.41 8.96 -18.12
CA LEU A 214 6.53 9.07 -17.18
C LEU A 214 6.68 7.81 -16.31
N TYR A 215 5.57 7.28 -15.78
CA TYR A 215 5.62 6.05 -14.99
C TYR A 215 6.01 4.83 -15.82
N VAL A 216 5.56 4.75 -17.08
CA VAL A 216 5.97 3.71 -18.02
C VAL A 216 7.46 3.81 -18.30
N GLN A 217 7.99 5.01 -18.55
CA GLN A 217 9.43 5.20 -18.73
C GLN A 217 10.22 4.77 -17.51
N ASP A 218 9.76 5.08 -16.30
CA ASP A 218 10.40 4.61 -15.07
C ASP A 218 10.42 3.09 -14.96
N ILE A 219 9.31 2.40 -15.28
CA ILE A 219 9.27 0.92 -15.34
C ILE A 219 10.31 0.41 -16.35
N LEU A 220 10.29 0.93 -17.58
CA LEU A 220 11.16 0.46 -18.66
C LEU A 220 12.64 0.72 -18.38
N ASN A 221 12.98 1.87 -17.77
CA ASN A 221 14.33 2.18 -17.30
C ASN A 221 14.75 1.28 -16.14
N HIS A 222 13.81 0.87 -15.29
CA HIS A 222 14.07 -0.03 -14.19
C HIS A 222 14.46 -1.44 -14.64
N LEU A 223 13.99 -1.88 -15.82
CA LEU A 223 14.33 -3.20 -16.38
C LEU A 223 15.83 -3.41 -16.58
N GLU A 224 16.60 -2.35 -16.83
CA GLU A 224 18.06 -2.40 -16.99
C GLU A 224 18.78 -2.77 -15.68
N LYS A 225 18.08 -2.75 -14.53
CA LYS A 225 18.63 -3.19 -13.24
C LYS A 225 18.55 -4.71 -13.04
N TYR A 226 17.87 -5.45 -13.91
CA TYR A 226 17.86 -6.92 -13.85
C TYR A 226 19.11 -7.49 -14.51
N SER A 227 19.68 -8.52 -13.88
CA SER A 227 20.80 -9.26 -14.44
C SER A 227 20.35 -10.19 -15.58
N GLU A 228 21.30 -10.70 -16.37
CA GLU A 228 20.99 -11.66 -17.45
C GLU A 228 20.33 -12.97 -16.97
N GLY A 229 20.47 -13.32 -15.69
CA GLY A 229 19.79 -14.46 -15.08
C GLY A 229 18.32 -14.19 -14.72
N GLU A 230 17.89 -12.93 -14.74
CA GLU A 230 16.57 -12.48 -14.30
C GLU A 230 15.64 -12.15 -15.48
N LYS A 231 15.89 -12.72 -16.67
CA LYS A 231 15.07 -12.49 -17.89
C LYS A 231 13.59 -12.77 -17.67
N TYR A 232 13.27 -13.76 -16.84
CA TYR A 232 11.89 -14.03 -16.45
C TYR A 232 11.19 -12.81 -15.84
N ASN A 233 11.88 -12.04 -14.98
CA ASN A 233 11.32 -10.84 -14.38
C ASN A 233 11.05 -9.77 -15.44
N ILE A 234 11.99 -9.57 -16.38
CA ILE A 234 11.83 -8.64 -17.50
C ILE A 234 10.59 -9.00 -18.33
N MET A 235 10.45 -10.27 -18.72
CA MET A 235 9.31 -10.75 -19.50
C MET A 235 8.00 -10.64 -18.73
N ASN A 236 8.01 -10.92 -17.43
CA ASN A 236 6.85 -10.76 -16.58
C ASN A 236 6.42 -9.28 -16.47
N THR A 237 7.37 -8.35 -16.33
CA THR A 237 7.07 -6.92 -16.27
C THR A 237 6.48 -6.42 -17.58
N PHE A 238 7.03 -6.83 -18.74
CA PHE A 238 6.41 -6.54 -20.03
C PHE A 238 4.99 -7.12 -20.14
N THR A 239 4.79 -8.38 -19.72
CA THR A 239 3.47 -9.04 -19.73
C THR A 239 2.44 -8.21 -18.96
N GLN A 240 2.80 -7.77 -17.75
CA GLN A 240 1.89 -7.00 -16.91
C GLN A 240 1.63 -5.61 -17.49
N LEU A 241 2.68 -4.92 -17.97
CA LEU A 241 2.56 -3.60 -18.57
C LEU A 241 1.66 -3.60 -19.81
N ILE A 242 1.86 -4.55 -20.73
CA ILE A 242 1.04 -4.69 -21.93
C ILE A 242 -0.38 -5.03 -21.57
N LYS A 243 -0.59 -5.94 -20.61
CA LYS A 243 -1.94 -6.27 -20.13
C LYS A 243 -2.66 -5.03 -19.62
N THR A 244 -2.04 -4.24 -18.74
CA THR A 244 -2.60 -3.00 -18.20
C THR A 244 -2.93 -2.01 -19.32
N VAL A 245 -1.99 -1.75 -20.23
CA VAL A 245 -2.16 -0.77 -21.31
C VAL A 245 -3.21 -1.22 -22.33
N ARG A 246 -3.32 -2.53 -22.59
CA ARG A 246 -4.26 -3.10 -23.56
C ARG A 246 -5.73 -2.94 -23.17
N GLU A 247 -6.02 -2.79 -21.88
CA GLU A 247 -7.40 -2.64 -21.38
C GLU A 247 -8.02 -1.28 -21.72
N PHE A 248 -7.22 -0.27 -22.02
CA PHE A 248 -7.69 1.08 -22.32
C PHE A 248 -7.91 1.31 -23.82
N GLU A 249 -8.86 2.14 -24.23
CA GLU A 249 -9.00 2.51 -25.66
C GLU A 249 -8.09 3.69 -26.01
N GLU A 250 -8.15 4.76 -25.22
CA GLU A 250 -7.25 5.92 -25.30
C GLU A 250 -6.03 5.69 -24.41
N ARG A 251 -4.81 5.81 -24.99
CA ARG A 251 -3.57 5.42 -24.31
C ARG A 251 -2.41 6.43 -24.48
N GLY A 252 -2.68 7.59 -25.08
CA GLY A 252 -1.60 8.53 -25.44
C GLY A 252 -0.50 7.87 -26.27
N ASN A 253 0.75 8.23 -26.00
CA ASN A 253 1.93 7.69 -26.66
C ASN A 253 2.48 6.41 -25.98
N ILE A 254 1.81 5.91 -24.94
CA ILE A 254 2.29 4.78 -24.13
C ILE A 254 2.62 3.53 -24.97
N PRO A 255 1.78 3.08 -25.92
CA PRO A 255 2.09 1.90 -26.72
C PRO A 255 3.38 2.06 -27.54
N GLU A 256 3.63 3.26 -28.07
CA GLU A 256 4.82 3.56 -28.87
C GLU A 256 6.10 3.49 -28.02
N ILE A 257 6.06 4.03 -26.80
CA ILE A 257 7.18 3.95 -25.85
C ILE A 257 7.50 2.49 -25.51
N ILE A 258 6.47 1.66 -25.30
CA ILE A 258 6.66 0.23 -25.01
C ILE A 258 7.23 -0.48 -26.23
N LYS A 259 6.73 -0.18 -27.44
CA LYS A 259 7.21 -0.76 -28.70
C LYS A 259 8.71 -0.55 -28.88
N GLU A 260 9.18 0.69 -28.73
CA GLU A 260 10.60 1.03 -28.87
C GLU A 260 11.46 0.16 -27.96
N LYS A 261 11.03 -0.03 -26.70
CA LYS A 261 11.75 -0.85 -25.72
C LYS A 261 11.67 -2.34 -26.03
N LEU A 262 10.54 -2.85 -26.55
CA LEU A 262 10.41 -4.25 -26.97
C LEU A 262 11.39 -4.58 -28.12
N ILE A 263 11.50 -3.70 -29.12
CA ILE A 263 12.44 -3.85 -30.24
C ILE A 263 13.89 -3.84 -29.73
N GLU A 264 14.21 -2.94 -28.80
CA GLU A 264 15.54 -2.90 -28.17
C GLU A 264 15.87 -4.23 -27.46
N TYR A 265 14.92 -4.80 -26.73
CA TYR A 265 15.13 -6.07 -26.01
C TYR A 265 15.16 -7.29 -26.92
N GLU A 266 14.43 -7.30 -28.04
CA GLU A 266 14.48 -8.39 -29.02
C GLU A 266 15.90 -8.55 -29.55
N ALA A 267 16.54 -7.43 -29.90
CA ALA A 267 17.93 -7.41 -30.37
C ALA A 267 18.93 -7.88 -29.29
N LYS A 268 18.62 -7.71 -28.00
CA LYS A 268 19.46 -8.16 -26.87
C LYS A 268 19.29 -9.66 -26.56
N PHE A 269 18.15 -10.26 -26.86
CA PHE A 269 17.88 -11.65 -26.48
C PHE A 269 18.37 -12.66 -27.52
N VAL A 270 19.22 -13.58 -27.07
CA VAL A 270 19.68 -14.73 -27.90
C VAL A 270 18.66 -15.88 -27.90
N ASN A 271 17.85 -16.00 -26.84
CA ASN A 271 16.88 -17.09 -26.71
C ASN A 271 15.65 -16.82 -27.60
N ILE A 272 15.36 -17.78 -28.48
CA ILE A 272 14.27 -17.71 -29.46
C ILE A 272 12.89 -17.62 -28.79
N ASP A 273 12.66 -18.29 -27.67
CA ASP A 273 11.36 -18.29 -26.99
C ASP A 273 11.03 -16.89 -26.44
N ASN A 274 12.04 -16.19 -25.91
CA ASN A 274 11.91 -14.79 -25.51
C ASN A 274 11.63 -13.89 -26.72
N LYS A 275 12.34 -14.09 -27.84
CA LYS A 275 12.08 -13.33 -29.08
C LYS A 275 10.65 -13.52 -29.58
N ILE A 276 10.16 -14.77 -29.60
CA ILE A 276 8.77 -15.08 -29.95
C ILE A 276 7.81 -14.31 -29.03
N GLN A 277 8.04 -14.36 -27.71
CA GLN A 277 7.17 -13.67 -26.76
C GLN A 277 7.17 -12.15 -26.95
N LEU A 278 8.31 -11.53 -27.28
CA LEU A 278 8.37 -10.09 -27.61
C LEU A 278 7.61 -9.75 -28.91
N ILE A 279 7.62 -10.64 -29.90
CA ILE A 279 6.82 -10.47 -31.13
C ILE A 279 5.32 -10.54 -30.80
N GLU A 280 4.90 -11.48 -29.95
CA GLU A 280 3.50 -11.57 -29.51
C GLU A 280 3.07 -10.35 -28.70
N PHE A 281 3.98 -9.75 -27.94
CA PHE A 281 3.75 -8.48 -27.25
C PHE A 281 3.50 -7.31 -28.20
N LEU A 282 4.25 -7.22 -29.30
CA LEU A 282 4.00 -6.21 -30.35
C LEU A 282 2.64 -6.44 -31.00
N GLU A 283 2.29 -7.71 -31.26
CA GLU A 283 0.97 -8.08 -31.78
C GLU A 283 -0.16 -7.67 -30.81
N ASP A 284 0.03 -7.87 -29.50
CA ASP A 284 -0.92 -7.49 -28.45
C ASP A 284 -1.12 -5.97 -28.35
N LEU A 285 -0.09 -5.20 -28.69
CA LEU A 285 -0.14 -3.74 -28.81
C LEU A 285 -0.63 -3.25 -30.18
N ARG A 286 -0.95 -4.16 -31.10
CA ARG A 286 -1.39 -3.91 -32.48
C ARG A 286 -0.33 -3.31 -33.41
N PHE A 287 0.96 -3.47 -33.09
CA PHE A 287 2.06 -3.16 -34.01
C PHE A 287 2.30 -4.35 -34.95
N ILE A 288 1.34 -4.61 -35.84
CA ILE A 288 1.30 -5.81 -36.68
C ILE A 288 2.46 -5.84 -37.68
N GLU A 289 2.81 -4.70 -38.28
CA GLU A 289 3.93 -4.60 -39.23
C GLU A 289 5.27 -4.90 -38.57
N ASP A 290 5.54 -4.30 -37.41
CA ASP A 290 6.77 -4.53 -36.65
C ASP A 290 6.88 -6.00 -36.20
N ALA A 291 5.78 -6.56 -35.69
CA ALA A 291 5.70 -7.98 -35.33
C ALA A 291 5.97 -8.89 -36.56
N TYR A 292 5.44 -8.51 -37.72
CA TYR A 292 5.64 -9.27 -38.97
C TYR A 292 7.10 -9.21 -39.45
N HIS A 293 7.75 -8.04 -39.39
CA HIS A 293 9.14 -7.94 -39.78
C HIS A 293 10.06 -8.77 -38.87
N LEU A 294 9.86 -8.71 -37.56
CA LEU A 294 10.65 -9.49 -36.61
C LEU A 294 10.43 -11.01 -36.76
N ILE A 295 9.21 -11.46 -37.06
CA ILE A 295 8.97 -12.90 -37.30
C ILE A 295 9.64 -13.38 -38.60
N GLU A 296 9.73 -12.53 -39.63
CA GLU A 296 10.46 -12.86 -40.85
C GLU A 296 11.96 -12.97 -40.62
N ASP A 297 12.53 -12.07 -39.83
CA ASP A 297 13.95 -12.10 -39.51
C ASP A 297 14.29 -13.30 -38.62
N LEU A 298 13.45 -13.60 -37.62
CA LEU A 298 13.60 -14.80 -36.78
C LEU A 298 13.57 -16.09 -37.61
N LEU A 299 12.73 -16.19 -38.65
CA LEU A 299 12.72 -17.35 -39.55
C LEU A 299 14.00 -17.51 -40.37
N LYS A 300 14.73 -16.43 -40.66
CA LYS A 300 16.02 -16.48 -41.37
C LYS A 300 17.15 -16.91 -40.43
N GLU A 301 17.05 -16.56 -39.14
CA GLU A 301 18.03 -16.94 -38.11
C GLU A 301 17.92 -18.42 -37.70
N LEU A 302 16.72 -19.00 -37.78
CA LEU A 302 16.46 -20.37 -37.34
C LEU A 302 17.09 -21.42 -38.27
N PRO A 303 17.84 -22.40 -37.74
CA PRO A 303 18.29 -23.55 -38.51
C PRO A 303 17.10 -24.35 -39.05
N SER A 304 17.20 -24.88 -40.27
CA SER A 304 16.11 -25.59 -40.97
C SER A 304 15.48 -26.77 -40.20
N GLU A 305 16.19 -27.32 -39.20
CA GLU A 305 15.76 -28.45 -38.37
C GLU A 305 15.19 -28.01 -37.01
N ASP A 306 15.14 -26.71 -36.69
CA ASP A 306 14.61 -26.24 -35.41
C ASP A 306 13.12 -26.57 -35.29
N HIS A 307 12.78 -27.31 -34.24
CA HIS A 307 11.41 -27.72 -33.90
C HIS A 307 10.41 -26.55 -33.83
N ARG A 308 10.86 -25.33 -33.53
CA ARG A 308 10.02 -24.12 -33.39
C ARG A 308 9.65 -23.47 -34.73
N ILE A 309 10.28 -23.85 -35.86
CA ILE A 309 9.97 -23.26 -37.17
C ILE A 309 8.47 -23.32 -37.49
N LYS A 310 7.80 -24.43 -37.14
CA LYS A 310 6.37 -24.60 -37.39
C LYS A 310 5.52 -23.58 -36.61
N GLU A 311 5.90 -23.32 -35.37
CA GLU A 311 5.24 -22.34 -34.51
C GLU A 311 5.45 -20.92 -35.03
N VAL A 312 6.70 -20.56 -35.32
CA VAL A 312 7.07 -19.24 -35.88
C VAL A 312 6.35 -18.98 -37.21
N ARG A 313 6.24 -19.98 -38.09
CA ARG A 313 5.44 -19.87 -39.33
C ARG A 313 3.94 -19.67 -39.06
N LYS A 314 3.39 -20.33 -38.04
CA LYS A 314 1.98 -20.16 -37.66
C LYS A 314 1.72 -18.73 -37.18
N ILE A 315 2.64 -18.16 -36.41
CA ILE A 315 2.57 -16.74 -35.98
C ILE A 315 2.63 -15.82 -37.19
N LYS A 316 3.56 -16.07 -38.14
CA LYS A 316 3.66 -15.28 -39.38
C LYS A 316 2.36 -15.27 -40.19
N GLU A 317 1.74 -16.44 -40.41
CA GLU A 317 0.47 -16.50 -41.14
C GLU A 317 -0.66 -15.80 -40.36
N ARG A 318 -0.72 -15.96 -39.03
CA ARG A 318 -1.67 -15.24 -38.16
C ARG A 318 -1.54 -13.72 -38.31
N LEU A 319 -0.32 -13.19 -38.33
CA LEU A 319 -0.05 -11.76 -38.48
C LEU A 319 -0.45 -11.24 -39.87
N LYS A 320 -0.20 -12.03 -40.92
CA LYS A 320 -0.55 -11.68 -42.31
C LYS A 320 -2.05 -11.49 -42.54
N GLU A 321 -2.88 -12.22 -41.80
CA GLU A 321 -4.35 -12.16 -41.91
C GLU A 321 -4.95 -10.96 -41.15
N LYS A 322 -4.18 -10.27 -40.31
CA LYS A 322 -4.69 -9.14 -39.52
C LYS A 322 -4.71 -7.85 -40.36
N PRO A 323 -5.75 -7.01 -40.18
CA PRO A 323 -5.77 -5.68 -40.78
C PRO A 323 -4.64 -4.83 -40.20
N LEU A 324 -4.00 -4.05 -41.07
CA LEU A 324 -2.97 -3.06 -40.74
C LEU A 324 -3.58 -1.83 -40.08
#